data_AF-A0A3M2GYG6-F1
#
_entry.id   AF-A0A3M2GYG6-F1
#
_cell.length_a   1.000
_cell.length_b   1.000
_cell.length_c   1.000
_cell.angle_alpha   90.00
_cell.angle_beta   90.00
_cell.angle_gamma   90.00
#
_symmetry.space_group_name_H-M   'P 1'
#
loop_
_entity.id
_entity.type
_entity.pdbx_description
1 polymer ?
#
loop_
_entity_poly.entity_id
_entity_poly.type
_entity_poly.pdbx_seq_one_letter_code
_entity_poly.pdbx_strand_id
1 'polypeptide(L)'
;TTATPTTTTTAPASSLVEGVRCSAVQDLCADITAIDVVDGELEIAWESNFVPNVDGGNHVHFFWGNLSPVDAGASGTGPWEVSDRQPHRAGTYGDAILLANRPPGEPLCVTVANPDHTVRDPAIYQCWTVPGD
;
A
#
# COMPACT_ATOMS: atom_id res chain seq x y z
N THR A 1 8.08 -25.08 40.90
CA THR A 1 8.45 -24.58 39.56
C THR A 1 7.34 -23.66 39.11
N THR A 2 7.57 -22.35 39.10
CA THR A 2 6.55 -21.36 38.75
C THR A 2 6.61 -21.12 37.24
N ALA A 3 5.55 -21.48 36.52
CA ALA A 3 5.43 -21.21 35.09
C ALA A 3 4.91 -19.78 34.90
N THR A 4 5.73 -18.92 34.29
CA THR A 4 5.31 -17.58 33.84
C THR A 4 4.43 -17.74 32.60
N PRO A 5 3.23 -17.14 32.55
CA PRO A 5 2.44 -17.14 31.32
C PRO A 5 3.14 -16.26 30.28
N THR A 6 3.50 -16.84 29.13
CA THR A 6 3.91 -16.08 27.95
C THR A 6 2.65 -15.50 27.31
N THR A 7 2.41 -14.21 27.50
CA THR A 7 1.45 -13.48 26.67
C THR A 7 2.02 -13.37 25.26
N THR A 8 1.51 -14.20 24.34
CA THR A 8 1.68 -13.97 22.92
C THR A 8 0.85 -12.74 22.54
N THR A 9 1.49 -11.58 22.46
CA THR A 9 0.88 -10.39 21.85
C THR A 9 0.80 -10.64 20.35
N THR A 10 -0.34 -11.13 19.88
CA THR A 10 -0.66 -11.14 18.45
C THR A 10 -0.88 -9.69 18.02
N ALA A 11 -0.08 -9.21 17.08
CA ALA A 11 -0.27 -7.88 16.49
C ALA A 11 -1.68 -7.78 15.86
N PRO A 12 -2.33 -6.60 15.92
CA PRO A 12 -3.62 -6.41 15.28
C PRO A 12 -3.50 -6.63 13.77
N ALA A 13 -4.55 -7.22 13.18
CA ALA A 13 -4.64 -7.40 11.74
C ALA A 13 -4.76 -6.03 11.02
N SER A 14 -4.28 -5.98 9.78
CA SER A 14 -4.46 -4.84 8.90
C SER A 14 -5.95 -4.65 8.55
N SER A 15 -6.36 -3.39 8.38
CA SER A 15 -7.75 -3.04 8.11
C SER A 15 -7.86 -1.73 7.34
N LEU A 16 -8.95 -1.57 6.57
CA LEU A 16 -9.26 -0.33 5.86
C LEU A 16 -9.44 0.85 6.84
N VAL A 17 -8.66 1.90 6.63
CA VAL A 17 -8.74 3.17 7.39
C VAL A 17 -9.53 4.23 6.63
N GLU A 18 -9.25 4.35 5.33
CA GLU A 18 -9.74 5.45 4.50
C GLU A 18 -9.79 5.06 3.02
N GLY A 19 -10.58 5.79 2.25
CA GLY A 19 -10.60 5.74 0.80
C GLY A 19 -11.84 5.04 0.26
N VAL A 20 -11.84 4.80 -1.04
CA VAL A 20 -12.92 4.15 -1.76
C VAL A 20 -12.55 2.70 -2.08
N ARG A 21 -13.54 1.82 -2.08
CA ARG A 21 -13.36 0.45 -2.58
C ARG A 21 -13.63 0.39 -4.06
N CYS A 22 -12.95 -0.51 -4.77
CA CYS A 22 -13.24 -0.80 -6.17
C CYS A 22 -14.73 -1.08 -6.43
N SER A 23 -15.39 -1.78 -5.52
CA SER A 23 -16.83 -2.09 -5.62
C SER A 23 -17.75 -0.86 -5.62
N ALA A 24 -17.25 0.31 -5.24
CA ALA A 24 -18.02 1.56 -5.18
C ALA A 24 -17.82 2.48 -6.39
N VAL A 25 -16.90 2.15 -7.31
CA VAL A 25 -16.55 2.97 -8.47
C VAL A 25 -16.63 2.17 -9.76
N GLN A 26 -16.78 2.86 -10.89
CA GLN A 26 -16.75 2.24 -12.24
C GLN A 26 -15.42 2.47 -12.96
N ASP A 27 -14.61 3.41 -12.47
CA ASP A 27 -13.28 3.73 -13.01
C ASP A 27 -12.23 2.68 -12.63
N LEU A 28 -11.00 2.83 -13.17
CA LEU A 28 -9.88 1.98 -12.77
C LEU A 28 -9.56 2.20 -11.29
N CYS A 29 -9.38 1.10 -10.58
CA CYS A 29 -9.20 1.12 -9.14
C CYS A 29 -8.30 -0.04 -8.70
N ALA A 30 -7.77 0.08 -7.49
CA ALA A 30 -7.06 -0.98 -6.79
C ALA A 30 -7.51 -1.01 -5.32
N ASP A 31 -7.71 -2.21 -4.78
CA ASP A 31 -8.02 -2.45 -3.37
C ASP A 31 -6.84 -3.19 -2.73
N ILE A 32 -6.28 -2.65 -1.64
CA ILE A 32 -5.50 -3.46 -0.70
C ILE A 32 -6.49 -4.42 -0.04
N THR A 33 -6.11 -5.69 0.06
CA THR A 33 -6.92 -6.74 0.67
C THR A 33 -6.30 -7.29 1.94
N ALA A 34 -4.98 -7.21 2.08
CA ALA A 34 -4.25 -7.48 3.31
C ALA A 34 -2.86 -6.84 3.28
N ILE A 35 -2.33 -6.54 4.46
CA ILE A 35 -0.92 -6.21 4.68
C ILE A 35 -0.40 -7.14 5.78
N ASP A 36 0.69 -7.83 5.50
CA ASP A 36 1.39 -8.75 6.41
C ASP A 36 2.86 -8.36 6.53
N VAL A 37 3.48 -8.72 7.67
CA VAL A 37 4.94 -8.62 7.84
C VAL A 37 5.54 -10.01 7.63
N VAL A 38 6.26 -10.19 6.53
CA VAL A 38 6.90 -11.45 6.14
C VAL A 38 8.40 -11.23 6.06
N ASP A 39 9.16 -12.03 6.81
CA ASP A 39 10.63 -11.92 6.90
C ASP A 39 11.13 -10.51 7.30
N GLY A 40 10.33 -9.78 8.08
CA GLY A 40 10.65 -8.46 8.59
C GLY A 40 10.26 -7.30 7.68
N GLU A 41 9.58 -7.56 6.57
CA GLU A 41 9.18 -6.54 5.59
C GLU A 41 7.72 -6.71 5.15
N LEU A 42 7.14 -5.69 4.51
CA LEU A 42 5.75 -5.70 4.09
C LEU A 42 5.50 -6.57 2.86
N GLU A 43 4.55 -7.49 2.99
CA GLU A 43 3.85 -8.14 1.88
C GLU A 43 2.43 -7.55 1.79
N ILE A 44 2.13 -6.94 0.65
CA ILE A 44 0.90 -6.19 0.42
C ILE A 44 0.08 -6.95 -0.61
N ALA A 45 -0.98 -7.61 -0.16
CA ALA A 45 -1.97 -8.22 -1.03
C ALA A 45 -2.93 -7.13 -1.53
N TRP A 46 -3.14 -7.09 -2.85
CA TRP A 46 -4.04 -6.14 -3.48
C TRP A 46 -4.61 -6.71 -4.78
N GLU A 47 -5.74 -6.17 -5.18
CA GLU A 47 -6.47 -6.54 -6.40
C GLU A 47 -6.80 -5.28 -7.21
N SER A 48 -7.04 -5.46 -8.51
CA SER A 48 -7.44 -4.38 -9.42
C SER A 48 -8.44 -4.87 -10.46
N ASN A 49 -9.21 -3.94 -11.02
CA ASN A 49 -10.11 -4.20 -12.15
C ASN A 49 -9.43 -4.06 -13.53
N PHE A 50 -8.10 -3.99 -13.55
CA PHE A 50 -7.26 -3.94 -14.75
C PHE A 50 -6.05 -4.87 -14.58
N VAL A 51 -5.38 -5.17 -15.70
CA VAL A 51 -4.10 -5.90 -15.71
C VAL A 51 -2.96 -4.90 -15.50
N PRO A 52 -2.26 -4.94 -14.36
CA PRO A 52 -1.17 -4.00 -14.08
C PRO A 52 0.05 -4.25 -14.98
N ASN A 53 0.74 -3.18 -15.37
CA ASN A 53 2.00 -3.28 -16.12
C ASN A 53 2.81 -1.98 -15.97
N VAL A 54 3.94 -2.04 -15.26
CA VAL A 54 4.79 -0.85 -15.07
C VAL A 54 5.50 -0.41 -16.37
N ASP A 55 5.69 -1.29 -17.34
CA ASP A 55 6.46 -1.01 -18.58
C ASP A 55 5.63 -0.34 -19.69
N GLY A 56 4.36 -0.03 -19.43
CA GLY A 56 3.52 0.67 -20.43
C GLY A 56 2.02 0.58 -20.22
N GLY A 57 1.56 0.04 -19.10
CA GLY A 57 0.15 0.03 -18.71
C GLY A 57 -0.11 0.86 -17.46
N ASN A 58 -1.36 0.82 -17.02
CA ASN A 58 -1.69 1.31 -15.69
C ASN A 58 -1.06 0.38 -14.65
N HIS A 59 -0.70 0.93 -13.52
CA HIS A 59 -0.10 0.22 -12.40
C HIS A 59 -0.50 0.93 -11.11
N VAL A 60 -0.04 0.45 -9.96
CA VAL A 60 -0.35 1.11 -8.68
C VAL A 60 0.87 1.82 -8.13
N HIS A 61 0.60 2.89 -7.38
CA HIS A 61 1.57 3.55 -6.52
C HIS A 61 1.16 3.31 -5.07
N PHE A 62 2.08 2.79 -4.26
CA PHE A 62 1.97 2.69 -2.82
C PHE A 62 2.66 3.87 -2.15
N PHE A 63 2.05 4.41 -1.10
CA PHE A 63 2.55 5.58 -0.38
C PHE A 63 2.07 5.59 1.07
N TRP A 64 2.76 6.32 1.94
CA TRP A 64 2.34 6.48 3.34
C TRP A 64 1.24 7.54 3.46
N GLY A 65 0.33 7.38 4.44
CA GLY A 65 -0.84 8.26 4.62
C GLY A 65 -0.53 9.74 4.87
N ASN A 66 0.71 10.10 5.20
CA ASN A 66 1.15 11.50 5.29
C ASN A 66 1.43 12.15 3.93
N LEU A 67 1.47 11.37 2.84
CA LEU A 67 1.56 11.87 1.48
C LEU A 67 0.16 11.96 0.87
N SER A 68 -0.13 13.07 0.20
CA SER A 68 -1.41 13.21 -0.49
C SER A 68 -1.46 12.30 -1.73
N PRO A 69 -2.65 11.79 -2.13
CA PRO A 69 -2.75 10.94 -3.32
C PRO A 69 -2.27 11.62 -4.61
N VAL A 70 -2.44 12.93 -4.77
CA VAL A 70 -1.96 13.64 -5.98
C VAL A 70 -0.42 13.68 -6.05
N ASP A 71 0.25 13.69 -4.89
CA ASP A 71 1.71 13.69 -4.80
C ASP A 71 2.28 12.26 -4.93
N ALA A 72 1.46 11.21 -4.81
CA ALA A 72 1.89 9.83 -4.97
C ALA A 72 2.14 9.45 -6.44
N GLY A 73 2.78 10.32 -7.24
CA GLY A 73 3.04 10.16 -8.67
C GLY A 73 3.55 11.45 -9.35
N ALA A 74 3.65 12.55 -8.61
CA ALA A 74 4.25 13.78 -9.11
C ALA A 74 5.78 13.74 -9.04
N SER A 75 6.45 14.24 -10.06
CA SER A 75 7.91 14.30 -10.10
C SER A 75 8.48 15.14 -8.96
N GLY A 76 9.48 14.63 -8.25
CA GLY A 76 10.11 15.33 -7.12
C GLY A 76 9.29 15.34 -5.82
N THR A 77 8.15 14.65 -5.82
CA THR A 77 7.34 14.39 -4.62
C THR A 77 7.48 12.90 -4.23
N GLY A 78 7.35 12.60 -2.95
CA GLY A 78 7.63 11.27 -2.40
C GLY A 78 7.66 11.29 -0.88
N PRO A 79 7.77 10.14 -0.21
CA PRO A 79 8.11 8.83 -0.79
C PRO A 79 6.88 8.02 -1.29
N TRP A 80 7.02 7.36 -2.44
CA TRP A 80 6.08 6.37 -2.99
C TRP A 80 6.82 5.30 -3.80
N GLU A 81 6.22 4.12 -3.96
CA GLU A 81 6.77 2.98 -4.70
C GLU A 81 5.74 2.44 -5.69
N VAL A 82 6.18 2.07 -6.90
CA VAL A 82 5.29 1.52 -7.93
C VAL A 82 5.12 0.01 -7.79
N SER A 83 4.05 -0.55 -8.34
CA SER A 83 3.94 -2.01 -8.51
C SER A 83 2.97 -2.40 -9.61
N ASP A 84 3.29 -3.49 -10.29
CA ASP A 84 2.40 -4.32 -11.07
C ASP A 84 2.32 -5.77 -10.56
N ARG A 85 2.94 -6.06 -9.40
CA ARG A 85 2.98 -7.39 -8.79
C ARG A 85 1.92 -7.53 -7.71
N GLN A 86 1.19 -8.65 -7.76
CA GLN A 86 0.14 -9.04 -6.82
C GLN A 86 0.49 -10.41 -6.20
N PRO A 87 0.87 -10.49 -4.90
CA PRO A 87 1.10 -9.38 -3.98
C PRO A 87 2.36 -8.58 -4.33
N HIS A 88 2.46 -7.38 -3.78
CA HIS A 88 3.67 -6.56 -3.83
C HIS A 88 4.51 -6.83 -2.57
N ARG A 89 5.83 -6.94 -2.72
CA ARG A 89 6.77 -6.94 -1.59
C ARG A 89 7.47 -5.59 -1.54
N ALA A 90 7.41 -4.89 -0.42
CA ALA A 90 8.14 -3.64 -0.24
C ALA A 90 9.64 -3.85 -0.51
N GLY A 91 10.32 -2.89 -1.13
CA GLY A 91 11.71 -3.06 -1.55
C GLY A 91 11.88 -3.53 -2.99
N THR A 92 10.81 -3.89 -3.70
CA THR A 92 10.89 -4.50 -5.03
C THR A 92 11.25 -3.47 -6.11
N TYR A 93 10.63 -2.30 -6.05
CA TYR A 93 10.78 -1.22 -7.03
C TYR A 93 11.42 0.04 -6.44
N GLY A 94 11.56 0.11 -5.11
CA GLY A 94 12.21 1.21 -4.40
C GLY A 94 12.34 0.89 -2.91
N ASP A 95 12.77 1.85 -2.10
CA ASP A 95 12.86 1.71 -0.64
C ASP A 95 11.76 2.50 0.10
N ALA A 96 10.93 3.24 -0.63
CA ALA A 96 9.95 4.18 -0.09
C ALA A 96 8.96 3.55 0.90
N ILE A 97 8.52 2.32 0.66
CA ILE A 97 7.52 1.63 1.48
C ILE A 97 8.09 0.51 2.35
N LEU A 98 9.42 0.47 2.54
CA LEU A 98 10.01 -0.40 3.55
C LEU A 98 9.45 -0.06 4.94
N LEU A 99 9.23 -1.07 5.77
CA LEU A 99 8.72 -0.90 7.13
C LEU A 99 9.62 0.03 7.96
N ALA A 100 10.94 0.00 7.73
CA ALA A 100 11.90 0.90 8.38
C ALA A 100 11.74 2.38 7.97
N ASN A 101 11.12 2.64 6.82
CA ASN A 101 10.87 3.98 6.28
C ASN A 101 9.44 4.47 6.57
N ARG A 102 8.61 3.64 7.23
CA ARG A 102 7.26 4.00 7.65
C ARG A 102 7.28 5.18 8.63
N PRO A 103 6.62 6.30 8.34
CA PRO A 103 6.44 7.36 9.30
C PRO A 103 5.53 6.91 10.47
N PRO A 104 5.73 7.42 11.70
CA PRO A 104 5.04 6.91 12.89
C PRO A 104 3.51 6.90 12.75
N GLY A 105 2.90 5.71 12.83
CA GLY A 105 1.45 5.52 12.83
C GLY A 105 0.78 5.70 11.47
N GLU A 106 1.52 5.96 10.39
CA GLU A 106 0.90 6.18 9.09
C GLU A 106 0.36 4.88 8.49
N PRO A 107 -0.85 4.87 7.91
CA PRO A 107 -1.33 3.76 7.12
C PRO A 107 -0.55 3.66 5.80
N LEU A 108 -0.61 2.50 5.16
CA LEU A 108 -0.16 2.34 3.79
C LEU A 108 -1.34 2.54 2.83
N CYS A 109 -1.15 3.36 1.81
CA CYS A 109 -2.14 3.72 0.82
C CYS A 109 -1.77 3.19 -0.57
N VAL A 110 -2.79 2.98 -1.41
CA VAL A 110 -2.66 2.62 -2.83
C VAL A 110 -3.52 3.53 -3.70
N THR A 111 -3.01 3.92 -4.87
CA THR A 111 -3.79 4.55 -5.95
C THR A 111 -3.35 4.02 -7.32
N VAL A 112 -4.17 4.24 -8.34
CA VAL A 112 -3.86 3.84 -9.72
C VAL A 112 -3.11 4.97 -10.42
N ALA A 113 -2.02 4.59 -11.10
CA ALA A 113 -1.23 5.47 -11.94
C ALA A 113 -1.41 5.13 -13.43
N ASN A 114 -1.26 6.16 -14.26
CA ASN A 114 -1.16 6.06 -15.71
C ASN A 114 0.24 5.53 -16.12
N PRO A 115 0.44 5.12 -17.39
CA PRO A 115 1.76 4.69 -17.88
C PRO A 115 2.89 5.72 -17.73
N ASP A 116 2.57 7.00 -17.60
CA ASP A 116 3.53 8.09 -17.37
C ASP A 116 3.79 8.38 -15.88
N HIS A 117 3.39 7.46 -14.99
CA HIS A 117 3.47 7.54 -13.52
C HIS A 117 2.62 8.63 -12.87
N THR A 118 1.82 9.38 -13.63
CA THR A 118 0.88 10.32 -13.03
C THR A 118 -0.28 9.58 -12.37
N VAL A 119 -0.73 10.07 -11.21
CA VAL A 119 -1.92 9.53 -10.57
C VAL A 119 -3.14 9.76 -11.45
N ARG A 120 -3.90 8.68 -11.68
CA ARG A 120 -5.00 8.67 -12.63
C ARG A 120 -6.22 9.45 -12.14
N ASP A 121 -6.63 9.17 -10.91
CA ASP A 121 -7.67 9.90 -10.22
C ASP A 121 -7.32 9.97 -8.72
N PRO A 122 -6.90 11.13 -8.20
CA PRO A 122 -6.50 11.26 -6.80
C PRO A 122 -7.68 11.12 -5.81
N ALA A 123 -8.93 11.09 -6.28
CA ALA A 123 -10.08 10.76 -5.43
C ALA A 123 -10.27 9.24 -5.26
N ILE A 124 -9.61 8.42 -6.07
CA ILE A 124 -9.66 6.95 -6.01
C ILE A 124 -8.37 6.42 -5.42
N TYR A 125 -8.37 6.25 -4.10
CA TYR A 125 -7.29 5.63 -3.34
C TYR A 125 -7.88 4.84 -2.17
N GLN A 126 -7.03 4.02 -1.54
CA GLN A 126 -7.39 3.25 -0.36
C GLN A 126 -6.21 3.14 0.59
N CYS A 127 -6.45 3.36 1.89
CA CYS A 127 -5.43 3.28 2.94
C CYS A 127 -5.78 2.22 3.98
N TRP A 128 -4.78 1.43 4.40
CA TRP A 128 -4.92 0.35 5.36
C TRP A 128 -3.94 0.49 6.52
N THR A 129 -4.35 0.07 7.72
CA THR A 129 -3.45 -0.08 8.86
C THR A 129 -2.37 -1.10 8.54
N VAL A 130 -1.16 -0.86 9.02
CA VAL A 130 -0.04 -1.81 8.91
C VAL A 130 0.05 -2.57 10.23
N PRO A 131 0.22 -3.91 10.21
CA PRO A 131 0.34 -4.68 11.45
C PRO A 131 1.57 -4.28 12.28
N GLY A 132 1.46 -4.37 13.60
CA GLY A 132 2.57 -4.13 14.53
C GLY A 132 2.57 -2.77 15.22
N ASP A 133 1.48 -2.01 15.09
CA ASP A 133 1.15 -0.88 15.97
C ASP A 133 0.71 -1.34 17.38
#